data_AF-B9DHX7-F1
#
_entry.id   AF-B9DHX7-F1
#
_cell.length_a   1.000
_cell.length_b   1.000
_cell.length_c   1.000
_cell.angle_alpha   90.00
_cell.angle_beta   90.00
_cell.angle_gamma   90.00
#
_symmetry.space_group_name_H-M   'P 1'
#
loop_
_entity.id
_entity.type
_entity.pdbx_description
1 polymer ?
#
loop_
_entity_poly.entity_id
_entity_poly.type
_entity_poly.pdbx_seq_one_letter_code
_entity_poly.pdbx_strand_id
1 'polypeptide(L)'
;VLTVLAPNDEAMAKLTTDQLSEPGAPEQIMYYHIIPEYQTEESMYNSVRRFGKIRYDSLRFPHKVEAQEADGSVKFGHGDGSAYLFDPDIYTDGRISVQGIDGVLFPEEKTPVEKKTGVPVVKKAPKPRRGKLMEVACTMLGSQFPTCQ
;
A
#
# COMPACT_ATOMS: atom_id res chain seq x y z
N VAL A 1 5.01 22.48 4.26
CA VAL A 1 6.00 22.19 3.20
C VAL A 1 5.38 21.17 2.28
N LEU A 2 5.66 21.17 0.97
CA LEU A 2 5.01 20.31 -0.01
C LEU A 2 5.93 19.94 -1.17
N THR A 3 5.57 18.88 -1.89
CA THR A 3 6.18 18.47 -3.13
C THR A 3 5.11 18.35 -4.22
N VAL A 4 5.40 18.90 -5.39
CA VAL A 4 4.54 18.82 -6.57
C VAL A 4 5.19 17.87 -7.57
N LEU A 5 4.44 16.85 -7.99
CA LEU A 5 4.80 16.00 -9.12
C LEU A 5 4.21 16.63 -10.39
N ALA A 6 5.05 17.24 -11.22
CA ALA A 6 4.64 17.96 -12.42
C ALA A 6 4.77 17.04 -13.65
N PRO A 7 3.66 16.65 -14.31
CA PRO A 7 3.74 15.88 -15.54
C PRO A 7 4.28 16.72 -16.69
N ASN A 8 5.17 16.12 -17.49
CA ASN A 8 5.71 16.74 -18.70
C ASN A 8 4.61 17.00 -19.76
N ASP A 9 4.89 17.91 -20.69
CA ASP A 9 3.99 18.22 -21.80
C ASP A 9 3.62 16.98 -22.62
N GLU A 10 4.58 16.07 -22.84
CA GLU A 10 4.34 14.79 -23.53
C GLU A 10 3.39 13.88 -22.75
N ALA A 11 3.43 13.92 -21.42
CA ALA A 11 2.52 13.16 -20.56
C ALA A 11 1.11 13.75 -20.62
N MET A 12 1.02 15.08 -20.53
CA MET A 12 -0.25 15.81 -20.62
C MET A 12 -0.91 15.64 -21.98
N ALA A 13 -0.13 15.55 -23.07
CA ALA A 13 -0.65 15.32 -24.42
C ALA A 13 -1.26 13.92 -24.61
N LYS A 14 -0.87 12.93 -23.80
CA LYS A 14 -1.41 11.55 -23.85
C LYS A 14 -2.75 11.42 -23.12
N LEU A 15 -3.14 12.42 -22.32
CA LEU A 15 -4.43 12.42 -21.65
C LEU A 15 -5.56 12.50 -22.67
N THR A 16 -6.48 11.55 -22.61
CA THR A 16 -7.70 11.62 -23.43
C THR A 16 -8.66 12.63 -22.82
N THR A 17 -9.41 13.34 -23.67
CA THR A 17 -10.41 14.31 -23.23
C THR A 17 -11.47 13.66 -22.34
N ASP A 18 -11.75 12.38 -22.53
CA ASP A 18 -12.76 11.64 -21.79
C ASP A 18 -12.41 11.52 -20.30
N GLN A 19 -11.12 11.35 -19.97
CA GLN A 19 -10.63 11.29 -18.58
C GLN A 19 -10.70 12.64 -17.85
N LEU A 20 -10.71 13.74 -18.60
CA LEU A 20 -10.83 15.11 -18.07
C LEU A 20 -12.25 15.65 -18.13
N SER A 21 -13.16 14.96 -18.83
CA SER A 21 -14.54 15.41 -19.03
C SER A 21 -15.45 15.16 -17.83
N GLU A 22 -15.03 14.29 -16.91
CA GLU A 22 -15.75 14.05 -15.66
C GLU A 22 -15.74 15.32 -14.79
N PRO A 23 -16.90 15.74 -14.25
CA PRO A 23 -16.99 16.93 -13.40
C PRO A 23 -16.04 16.83 -12.19
N GLY A 24 -15.05 17.71 -12.14
CA GLY A 24 -14.06 17.77 -11.07
C GLY A 24 -12.91 16.77 -11.16
N ALA A 25 -12.85 15.94 -12.20
CA ALA A 25 -11.69 15.10 -12.48
C ALA A 25 -10.35 15.89 -12.56
N PRO A 26 -10.25 17.03 -13.29
CA PRO A 26 -8.98 17.74 -13.38
C PRO A 26 -8.46 18.21 -12.01
N GLU A 27 -9.35 18.68 -11.13
CA GLU A 27 -8.98 19.13 -9.78
C GLU A 27 -8.51 17.95 -8.92
N GLN A 28 -9.20 16.82 -9.00
CA GLN A 28 -8.82 15.63 -8.25
C GLN A 28 -7.52 15.00 -8.75
N ILE A 29 -7.24 15.09 -10.05
CA ILE A 29 -5.95 14.69 -10.64
C ILE A 29 -4.86 15.59 -10.10
N MET A 30 -5.05 16.91 -10.10
CA MET A 30 -4.08 17.86 -9.55
C MET A 30 -3.76 17.58 -8.08
N TYR A 31 -4.77 17.33 -7.23
CA TYR A 31 -4.53 17.03 -5.82
C TYR A 31 -3.78 15.72 -5.58
N TYR A 32 -3.89 14.75 -6.50
CA TYR A 32 -3.16 13.49 -6.38
C TYR A 32 -1.66 13.68 -6.64
N HIS A 33 -1.29 14.68 -7.43
CA HIS A 33 0.10 15.03 -7.74
C HIS A 33 0.78 15.87 -6.65
N ILE A 34 0.07 16.28 -5.61
CA ILE A 34 0.63 17.07 -4.52
C ILE A 34 0.82 16.19 -3.29
N ILE A 35 2.07 16.07 -2.86
CA ILE A 35 2.49 15.39 -1.63
C ILE A 35 2.66 16.47 -0.55
N PRO A 36 1.97 16.39 0.60
CA PRO A 36 2.05 17.38 1.68
C PRO A 36 3.30 17.21 2.56
N GLU A 37 4.40 16.77 1.95
CA GLU A 37 5.71 16.59 2.58
C GLU A 37 6.78 17.15 1.65
N TYR A 38 7.89 17.61 2.21
CA TYR A 38 9.01 18.08 1.41
C TYR A 38 9.92 16.91 1.04
N GLN A 39 10.04 16.63 -0.25
CA GLN A 39 10.85 15.56 -0.79
C GLN A 39 11.74 16.11 -1.93
N THR A 40 13.05 15.95 -1.77
CA THR A 40 14.04 16.16 -2.83
C THR A 40 14.27 14.86 -3.60
N GLU A 41 14.92 14.96 -4.76
CA GLU A 41 15.38 13.79 -5.52
C GLU A 41 16.11 12.78 -4.62
N GLU A 42 17.17 13.23 -3.94
CA GLU A 42 18.00 12.39 -3.09
C GLU A 42 17.17 11.69 -2.01
N SER A 43 16.22 12.39 -1.40
CA SER A 43 15.33 11.82 -0.39
C SER A 43 14.46 10.71 -0.98
N MET A 44 13.84 10.95 -2.14
CA MET A 44 12.99 9.96 -2.80
C MET A 44 13.77 8.72 -3.19
N TYR A 45 14.92 8.89 -3.85
CA TYR A 45 15.79 7.78 -4.25
C TYR A 45 16.28 6.97 -3.05
N ASN A 46 16.83 7.63 -2.03
CA ASN A 46 17.31 6.95 -0.83
C ASN A 46 16.21 6.15 -0.15
N SER A 47 15.00 6.71 -0.13
CA SER A 47 13.87 6.06 0.50
C SER A 47 13.46 4.82 -0.30
N VAL A 48 13.28 4.91 -1.62
CA VAL A 48 12.88 3.72 -2.41
C VAL A 48 13.97 2.65 -2.44
N ARG A 49 15.26 3.03 -2.42
CA ARG A 49 16.40 2.11 -2.30
C ARG A 49 16.40 1.33 -1.00
N ARG A 50 16.06 1.99 0.11
CA ARG A 50 16.11 1.39 1.46
C ARG A 50 14.89 0.53 1.74
N PHE A 51 13.72 1.00 1.34
CA PHE A 51 12.44 0.39 1.70
C PHE A 51 11.83 -0.42 0.56
N GLY A 52 12.37 -0.32 -0.66
CA GLY A 52 11.87 -0.96 -1.88
C GLY A 52 10.61 -0.28 -2.44
N LYS A 53 9.57 -0.19 -1.60
CA LYS A 53 8.27 0.40 -1.96
C LYS A 53 7.79 1.34 -0.87
N ILE A 54 7.41 2.55 -1.26
CA ILE A 54 6.95 3.62 -0.37
C ILE A 54 5.58 4.11 -0.78
N ARG A 55 4.84 4.64 0.18
CA ARG A 55 3.53 5.26 0.01
C ARG A 55 3.60 6.68 0.53
N TYR A 56 3.57 7.66 -0.35
CA TYR A 56 3.43 9.07 0.00
C TYR A 56 1.96 9.42 0.17
N ASP A 57 1.66 10.20 1.19
CA ASP A 57 0.34 10.81 1.30
C ASP A 57 0.14 11.83 0.18
N SER A 58 -1.06 11.92 -0.38
CA SER A 58 -1.43 12.96 -1.35
C SER A 58 -2.48 13.89 -0.75
N LEU A 59 -2.64 15.09 -1.30
CA LEU A 59 -3.74 15.97 -0.90
C LEU A 59 -5.12 15.38 -1.22
N ARG A 60 -5.19 14.42 -2.14
CA ARG A 60 -6.39 13.64 -2.42
C ARG A 60 -6.60 12.55 -1.37
N PHE A 61 -7.08 12.90 -0.19
CA PHE A 61 -7.44 11.93 0.84
C PHE A 61 -8.57 11.00 0.37
N PRO A 62 -8.52 9.66 0.56
CA PRO A 62 -7.53 8.86 1.30
C PRO A 62 -6.51 8.14 0.40
N HIS A 63 -6.22 8.68 -0.79
CA HIS A 63 -5.34 8.07 -1.78
C HIS A 63 -3.87 8.42 -1.49
N LYS A 64 -3.00 7.43 -1.69
CA LYS A 64 -1.56 7.53 -1.51
C LYS A 64 -0.87 7.26 -2.83
N VAL A 65 0.17 8.02 -3.14
CA VAL A 65 1.02 7.79 -4.30
C VAL A 65 2.06 6.76 -3.91
N GLU A 66 2.07 5.61 -4.60
CA GLU A 66 3.11 4.62 -4.39
C GLU A 66 4.35 4.96 -5.20
N ALA A 67 5.53 4.69 -4.65
CA ALA A 67 6.82 4.89 -5.30
C ALA A 67 7.72 3.67 -5.10
N GLN A 68 8.48 3.31 -6.14
CA GLN A 68 9.41 2.18 -6.15
C GLN A 68 10.64 2.48 -7.01
N GLU A 69 11.76 1.84 -6.71
CA GLU A 69 12.94 1.88 -7.57
C GLU A 69 12.66 1.07 -8.85
N ALA A 70 12.85 1.68 -10.03
CA ALA A 70 12.74 1.01 -11.31
C ALA A 70 13.68 1.66 -12.33
N ASP A 71 14.43 0.83 -13.08
CA ASP A 71 15.30 1.26 -14.18
C ASP A 71 16.34 2.34 -13.80
N GLY A 72 16.76 2.36 -12.53
CA GLY A 72 17.68 3.35 -12.00
C GLY A 72 17.04 4.71 -11.68
N SER A 73 15.71 4.82 -11.79
CA SER A 73 14.91 5.99 -11.41
C SER A 73 13.87 5.65 -10.32
N VAL A 74 13.16 6.66 -9.83
CA VAL A 74 11.97 6.52 -8.99
C VAL A 74 10.75 6.42 -9.89
N LYS A 75 10.00 5.33 -9.75
CA LYS A 75 8.74 5.11 -10.45
C LYS A 75 7.56 5.29 -9.49
N PHE A 76 6.64 6.16 -9.85
CA PHE A 76 5.40 6.45 -9.15
C PHE A 76 4.22 5.70 -9.76
N GLY A 77 3.24 5.32 -8.93
CA GLY A 77 2.02 4.64 -9.34
C GLY A 77 2.23 3.17 -9.76
N HIS A 78 1.22 2.60 -10.41
CA HIS A 78 1.20 1.19 -10.83
C HIS A 78 0.63 1.03 -12.24
N GLY A 79 1.03 -0.07 -12.88
CA GLY A 79 0.50 -0.47 -14.18
C GLY A 79 0.71 0.60 -15.25
N ASP A 80 -0.32 0.84 -16.05
CA ASP A 80 -0.27 1.74 -17.21
C ASP A 80 -0.33 3.23 -16.81
N GLY A 81 -0.79 3.54 -15.59
CA GLY A 81 -0.83 4.90 -15.02
C GLY A 81 0.41 5.26 -14.20
N SER A 82 1.51 4.51 -14.35
CA SER A 82 2.76 4.79 -13.66
C SER A 82 3.59 5.85 -14.38
N ALA A 83 4.37 6.61 -13.63
CA ALA A 83 5.26 7.65 -14.16
C ALA A 83 6.66 7.52 -13.53
N TYR A 84 7.70 7.77 -14.30
CA TYR A 84 9.07 7.86 -13.84
C TYR A 84 9.43 9.30 -13.48
N LEU A 85 10.29 9.46 -12.47
CA LEU A 85 10.99 10.70 -12.20
C LEU A 85 11.94 10.98 -13.37
N PHE A 86 11.67 12.05 -14.09
CA PHE A 86 12.38 12.40 -15.32
C PHE A 86 13.26 13.63 -15.13
N ASP A 87 12.70 14.70 -14.54
CA ASP A 87 13.40 15.95 -14.30
C ASP A 87 13.37 16.27 -12.80
N PRO A 88 14.37 15.78 -12.04
CA PRO A 88 14.40 15.97 -10.60
C PRO A 88 14.69 17.43 -10.22
N ASP A 89 14.10 17.87 -9.11
CA ASP A 89 14.38 19.15 -8.46
C ASP A 89 14.29 20.39 -9.38
N ILE A 90 13.35 20.40 -10.34
CA ILE A 90 13.03 21.53 -11.25
C ILE A 90 12.97 22.86 -10.49
N TYR A 91 12.36 22.83 -9.31
CA TYR A 91 12.33 23.96 -8.40
C TYR A 91 12.42 23.49 -6.95
N THR A 92 13.32 24.09 -6.18
CA THR A 92 13.44 23.84 -4.74
C THR A 92 13.75 25.13 -3.98
N ASP A 93 13.01 25.42 -2.91
CA ASP A 93 13.24 26.59 -2.04
C ASP A 93 13.29 26.24 -0.54
N GLY A 94 13.26 24.94 -0.21
CA GLY A 94 13.21 24.41 1.15
C GLY A 94 11.81 24.35 1.77
N ARG A 95 10.77 24.83 1.07
CA ARG A 95 9.35 24.73 1.47
C ARG A 95 8.51 24.00 0.45
N ILE A 96 8.84 24.19 -0.82
CA ILE A 96 8.23 23.62 -2.01
C ILE A 96 9.35 22.93 -2.78
N SER A 97 9.10 21.70 -3.21
CA SER A 97 9.89 21.06 -4.27
C SER A 97 8.99 20.68 -5.42
N VAL A 98 9.49 20.80 -6.65
CA VAL A 98 8.79 20.41 -7.87
C VAL A 98 9.62 19.35 -8.57
N GLN A 99 8.99 18.23 -8.87
CA GLN A 99 9.61 17.05 -9.48
C GLN A 99 8.92 16.78 -10.81
N GLY A 100 9.66 16.76 -11.91
CA GLY A 100 9.16 16.44 -13.24
C GLY A 100 8.96 14.95 -13.43
N ILE A 101 7.77 14.54 -13.85
CA ILE A 101 7.43 13.14 -14.14
C ILE A 101 6.97 12.97 -15.58
N ASP A 102 7.21 11.81 -16.18
CA ASP A 102 6.92 11.53 -17.59
C ASP A 102 5.51 10.98 -17.87
N GLY A 103 4.67 10.91 -16.83
CA GLY A 103 3.33 10.34 -16.87
C GLY A 103 2.38 11.09 -15.95
N VAL A 104 1.08 11.00 -16.21
CA VAL A 104 0.04 11.58 -15.36
C VAL A 104 -0.47 10.49 -14.42
N LEU A 105 -0.41 10.76 -13.12
CA LEU A 105 -0.81 9.82 -12.10
C LEU A 105 -2.32 9.89 -11.85
N PHE A 106 -2.94 8.72 -11.78
CA PHE A 106 -4.34 8.58 -11.43
C PHE A 106 -4.51 7.91 -10.07
N PRO A 107 -5.51 8.34 -9.28
CA PRO A 107 -5.89 7.57 -8.09
C PRO A 107 -6.28 6.14 -8.50
N GLU A 108 -5.93 5.15 -7.68
CA GLU A 108 -6.65 3.89 -7.76
C GLU A 108 -8.05 4.11 -7.17
N GLU A 109 -9.08 4.02 -8.01
CA GLU A 109 -10.43 3.81 -7.50
C GLU A 109 -10.44 2.45 -6.81
N LYS A 110 -10.43 2.47 -5.48
CA LYS A 110 -10.75 1.30 -4.70
C LYS A 110 -12.17 0.92 -5.09
N THR A 111 -12.33 0.01 -6.05
CA THR A 111 -13.44 -0.93 -5.97
C THR A 111 -13.44 -1.41 -4.52
N PRO A 112 -14.56 -1.26 -3.79
CA PRO A 112 -14.58 -1.70 -2.41
C PRO A 112 -14.26 -3.18 -2.49
N VAL A 113 -13.06 -3.55 -2.04
CA VAL A 113 -12.75 -4.92 -1.67
C VAL A 113 -13.92 -5.31 -0.82
N GLU A 114 -14.76 -6.20 -1.34
CA GLU A 114 -15.95 -6.68 -0.67
C GLU A 114 -15.53 -6.92 0.77
N LYS A 115 -16.09 -6.11 1.68
CA LYS A 115 -16.06 -6.46 3.09
C LYS A 115 -16.73 -7.83 3.11
N LYS A 116 -15.92 -8.89 3.20
CA LYS A 116 -16.39 -10.20 3.64
C LYS A 116 -16.80 -10.02 5.10
N THR A 117 -17.94 -9.39 5.27
CA THR A 117 -18.78 -9.52 6.46
C THR A 117 -19.18 -10.99 6.54
N GLY A 118 -19.18 -11.51 7.76
CA GLY A 118 -19.75 -12.82 8.03
C GLY A 118 -18.73 -13.91 8.28
N VAL A 119 -18.06 -13.81 9.43
CA VAL A 119 -17.68 -14.99 10.20
C VAL A 119 -18.92 -15.87 10.41
N PRO A 120 -18.81 -17.20 10.31
CA PRO A 120 -19.22 -17.95 11.49
C PRO A 120 -18.07 -18.84 11.96
N VAL A 121 -17.67 -18.59 13.21
CA VAL A 121 -16.88 -19.49 14.04
C VAL A 121 -17.68 -20.78 14.16
N VAL A 122 -17.43 -21.73 13.27
CA VAL A 122 -17.93 -23.10 13.42
C VAL A 122 -17.08 -23.75 14.50
N LYS A 123 -17.60 -23.74 15.73
CA LYS A 123 -17.15 -24.56 16.84
C LYS A 123 -17.17 -26.03 16.40
N LYS A 124 -16.03 -26.57 15.94
CA LYS A 124 -15.87 -28.01 15.76
C LYS A 124 -15.56 -28.65 17.11
N ALA A 125 -16.60 -29.21 17.72
CA ALA A 125 -16.48 -30.16 18.82
C ALA A 125 -15.63 -31.37 18.39
N PRO A 126 -14.75 -31.91 19.26
CA PRO A 126 -13.95 -33.09 18.94
C PRO A 126 -14.84 -34.35 18.98
N LYS A 127 -14.93 -35.07 17.86
CA LYS A 127 -15.53 -36.41 17.79
C LYS A 127 -14.58 -37.43 18.45
N PRO A 128 -15.05 -38.24 19.42
CA PRO A 128 -14.25 -39.32 19.98
C PRO A 128 -14.12 -40.47 18.97
N ARG A 129 -12.87 -40.84 18.64
CA ARG A 129 -12.56 -42.04 17.85
C ARG A 129 -12.64 -43.27 18.77
N ARG A 130 -13.66 -44.09 18.54
CA ARG A 130 -13.95 -45.34 19.25
C ARG A 130 -12.98 -46.44 18.80
N GLY A 131 -12.15 -46.91 19.73
CA GLY A 131 -11.82 -48.32 19.93
C GLY A 131 -10.62 -48.95 19.20
N LYS A 132 -9.50 -49.11 19.92
CA LYS A 132 -8.69 -50.35 20.02
C LYS A 132 -7.58 -50.17 21.06
N LEU A 133 -7.20 -51.26 21.75
CA LEU A 133 -6.40 -51.39 22.99
C LEU A 133 -7.31 -51.27 24.22
N MET A 134 -7.99 -52.32 24.70
CA MET A 134 -7.55 -53.65 25.14
C MET A 134 -6.43 -53.59 26.19
N GLU A 135 -6.77 -54.13 27.38
CA GLU A 135 -5.93 -54.33 28.58
C GLU A 135 -5.55 -53.01 29.29
N VAL A 136 -5.62 -52.81 30.60
CA VAL A 136 -5.40 -53.63 31.79
C VAL A 136 -6.17 -52.91 32.93
N ALA A 137 -7.19 -53.53 33.53
CA ALA A 137 -7.21 -54.03 34.91
C ALA A 137 -6.91 -53.01 36.06
N CYS A 138 -7.75 -53.11 37.10
CA CYS A 138 -7.66 -52.57 38.46
C CYS A 138 -8.12 -51.11 38.71
N THR A 139 -9.38 -50.91 39.14
CA THR A 139 -9.83 -50.76 40.56
C THR A 139 -9.19 -49.56 41.27
N MET A 140 -9.91 -48.44 41.44
CA MET A 140 -10.85 -48.15 42.54
C MET A 140 -10.21 -48.25 43.94
N LEU A 141 -10.36 -47.15 44.69
CA LEU A 141 -10.10 -46.93 46.13
C LEU A 141 -8.65 -46.68 46.59
N GLY A 142 -8.46 -45.44 47.06
CA GLY A 142 -8.01 -45.24 48.45
C GLY A 142 -6.54 -44.89 48.67
N SER A 143 -6.33 -44.15 49.77
CA SER A 143 -5.07 -43.81 50.44
C SER A 143 -4.14 -42.83 49.70
N GLN A 144 -3.93 -41.62 50.22
CA GLN A 144 -3.06 -41.26 51.36
C GLN A 144 -1.56 -41.45 51.08
N PHE A 145 -0.87 -40.30 51.05
CA PHE A 145 0.54 -40.05 51.42
C PHE A 145 1.68 -40.39 50.42
N PRO A 146 2.86 -39.72 50.58
CA PRO A 146 3.71 -39.24 49.50
C PRO A 146 5.11 -39.91 49.44
N THR A 147 5.85 -39.54 48.38
CA THR A 147 7.34 -39.55 48.22
C THR A 147 8.16 -40.82 48.44
N CYS A 148 9.01 -41.10 47.44
CA CYS A 148 10.39 -41.63 47.43
C CYS A 148 10.64 -42.05 45.96
N GLN A 149 11.69 -41.72 45.24
CA GLN A 149 13.09 -41.39 45.54
C GLN A 149 13.68 -40.68 44.32
#